data_AF-A0A2Z7AH32-F1
#
_entry.id   AF-A0A2Z7AH32-F1
#
_cell.length_a   1.000
_cell.length_b   1.000
_cell.length_c   1.000
_cell.angle_alpha   90.00
_cell.angle_beta   90.00
_cell.angle_gamma   90.00
#
_symmetry.space_group_name_H-M   'P 1'
#
loop_
_entity.id
_entity.type
_entity.pdbx_description
1 polymer ?
#
loop_
_entity_poly.entity_id
_entity_poly.type
_entity_poly.pdbx_seq_one_letter_code
_entity_poly.pdbx_strand_id
1 'polypeptide(L)'
;MRVSEYARQFSALLVYVPHVANQERTKRNKFLKGLRPDLYRMVLSGSPVTYIDSVNRAMDIEESLMEVEASIQPTTGHTYHPVQDASHSFYSPQGLQHQQQ
;
A
#
# COMPACT_ATOMS: atom_id res chain seq x y z
N MET A 1 3.99 11.86 -10.47
CA MET A 1 3.46 11.46 -11.79
C MET A 1 2.79 10.11 -11.63
N ARG A 2 1.58 9.93 -12.18
CA ARG A 2 0.85 8.64 -12.16
C ARG A 2 1.57 7.59 -13.02
N VAL A 3 1.42 6.30 -12.71
CA VAL A 3 2.02 5.21 -13.49
C VAL A 3 1.54 5.23 -14.93
N SER A 4 0.27 5.53 -15.19
CA SER A 4 -0.30 5.61 -16.54
C SER A 4 0.38 6.70 -17.38
N GLU A 5 0.60 7.87 -16.80
CA GLU A 5 1.31 8.98 -17.44
C GLU A 5 2.78 8.61 -17.72
N TYR A 6 3.45 7.99 -16.74
CA TYR A 6 4.81 7.48 -16.90
C TYR A 6 4.91 6.46 -18.05
N ALA A 7 4.00 5.47 -18.08
CA ALA A 7 3.98 4.44 -19.12
C ALA A 7 3.74 5.05 -20.51
N ARG A 8 2.89 6.09 -20.61
CA ARG A 8 2.68 6.83 -21.86
C ARG A 8 3.95 7.53 -22.33
N GLN A 9 4.61 8.27 -21.44
CA GLN A 9 5.86 8.97 -21.75
C GLN A 9 6.99 7.99 -22.11
N PHE A 10 7.12 6.91 -21.34
CA PHE A 10 8.09 5.84 -21.62
C PHE A 10 7.86 5.24 -23.01
N SER A 11 6.60 4.92 -23.34
CA SER A 11 6.24 4.38 -24.66
C SER A 11 6.53 5.36 -25.80
N ALA A 12 6.32 6.67 -25.59
CA ALA A 12 6.66 7.69 -26.56
C ALA A 12 8.17 7.77 -26.83
N LEU A 13 9.01 7.61 -25.78
CA LEU A 13 10.47 7.60 -25.93
C LEU A 13 10.98 6.38 -26.70
N LEU A 14 10.31 5.23 -26.59
CA LEU A 14 10.72 3.99 -27.26
C LEU A 14 10.80 4.11 -28.79
N VAL A 15 10.03 5.04 -29.39
CA VAL A 15 10.09 5.35 -30.83
C VAL A 15 11.51 5.76 -31.27
N TYR A 16 12.24 6.46 -30.40
CA TYR A 16 13.59 6.95 -30.69
C TYR A 16 14.70 5.96 -30.30
N VAL A 17 14.37 4.87 -29.58
CA VAL A 17 15.34 3.88 -29.08
C VAL A 17 14.91 2.45 -29.43
N PRO A 18 14.88 2.09 -30.74
CA PRO A 18 14.38 0.78 -31.18
C PRO A 18 15.15 -0.40 -30.59
N HIS A 19 16.44 -0.22 -30.27
CA HIS A 19 17.26 -1.24 -29.61
C HIS A 19 16.77 -1.60 -28.20
N VAL A 20 16.11 -0.67 -27.50
CA VAL A 20 15.42 -0.95 -26.24
C VAL A 20 14.04 -1.52 -26.52
N ALA A 21 13.28 -0.91 -27.42
CA ALA A 21 11.88 -1.27 -27.70
C ALA A 21 11.71 -2.74 -28.12
N ASN A 22 12.63 -3.23 -28.95
CA ASN A 22 12.60 -4.59 -29.52
C ASN A 22 13.13 -5.66 -28.56
N GLN A 23 13.71 -5.28 -27.43
CA GLN A 23 14.26 -6.21 -26.45
C GLN A 23 13.40 -6.20 -25.20
N GLU A 24 12.51 -7.19 -25.07
CA GLU A 24 11.50 -7.20 -24.01
C GLU A 24 12.11 -7.10 -22.61
N ARG A 25 13.18 -7.88 -22.34
CA ARG A 25 13.91 -7.83 -21.07
C ARG A 25 14.50 -6.44 -20.81
N THR A 26 15.09 -5.80 -21.81
CA THR A 26 15.73 -4.48 -21.69
C THR A 26 14.67 -3.41 -21.48
N LYS A 27 13.61 -3.40 -22.30
CA LYS A 27 12.45 -2.50 -22.17
C LYS A 27 11.83 -2.59 -20.78
N ARG A 28 11.51 -3.81 -20.33
CA ARG A 28 10.98 -4.08 -18.99
C ARG A 28 11.91 -3.55 -17.89
N ASN A 29 13.20 -3.88 -17.96
CA ASN A 29 14.16 -3.44 -16.93
C ASN A 29 14.32 -1.91 -16.89
N LYS A 30 14.26 -1.24 -18.05
CA LYS A 30 14.30 0.23 -18.14
C LYS A 30 13.04 0.86 -17.56
N PHE A 31 11.87 0.30 -17.86
CA PHE A 31 10.60 0.73 -17.27
C PHE A 31 10.62 0.59 -15.75
N LEU A 32 10.99 -0.59 -15.23
CA LEU A 32 11.06 -0.84 -13.79
C LEU A 32 11.99 0.16 -13.08
N LYS A 33 13.16 0.45 -13.66
CA LYS A 33 14.11 1.42 -13.09
C LYS A 33 13.60 2.86 -13.03
N GLY A 34 12.60 3.22 -13.83
CA GLY A 34 11.98 4.55 -13.79
C GLY A 34 10.74 4.63 -12.91
N LEU A 35 10.30 3.52 -12.30
CA LEU A 35 9.24 3.55 -11.29
C LEU A 35 9.72 4.25 -10.02
N ARG A 36 8.75 4.81 -9.27
CA ARG A 36 9.01 5.30 -7.92
C ARG A 36 9.52 4.14 -7.02
N PRO A 37 10.39 4.39 -6.03
CA PRO A 37 11.03 3.33 -5.26
C PRO A 37 10.07 2.39 -4.50
N ASP A 38 8.94 2.93 -4.02
CA ASP A 38 7.84 2.19 -3.41
C ASP A 38 7.23 1.18 -4.39
N LEU A 39 6.86 1.64 -5.58
CA LEU A 39 6.29 0.80 -6.64
C LEU A 39 7.30 -0.19 -7.20
N TYR A 40 8.55 0.21 -7.39
CA TYR A 40 9.60 -0.65 -7.93
C TYR A 40 9.72 -1.97 -7.15
N ARG A 41 9.79 -1.89 -5.81
CA ARG A 41 9.94 -3.07 -4.95
C ARG A 41 8.72 -3.98 -5.01
N MET A 42 7.51 -3.40 -4.98
CA MET A 42 6.26 -4.16 -4.99
C MET A 42 5.96 -4.81 -6.36
N VAL A 43 6.31 -4.13 -7.45
CA VAL A 43 6.19 -4.71 -8.79
C VAL A 43 7.23 -5.82 -8.97
N LEU A 44 8.48 -5.59 -8.54
CA LEU A 44 9.56 -6.57 -8.66
C LEU A 44 9.31 -7.86 -7.87
N SER A 45 8.69 -7.79 -6.69
CA SER A 45 8.36 -8.99 -5.90
C SER A 45 7.39 -9.94 -6.62
N GLY A 46 6.58 -9.41 -7.54
CA GLY A 46 5.71 -10.20 -8.41
C GLY A 46 6.41 -10.90 -9.57
N SER A 47 7.73 -10.70 -9.72
CA SER A 47 8.55 -11.30 -10.79
C SER A 47 7.95 -11.15 -12.20
N PRO A 48 7.63 -9.92 -12.66
CA PRO A 48 7.01 -9.73 -13.97
C PRO A 48 7.94 -10.20 -15.09
N VAL A 49 7.36 -10.97 -16.02
CA VAL A 49 8.11 -11.59 -17.11
C VAL A 49 8.25 -10.61 -18.26
N THR A 50 7.17 -9.91 -18.61
CA THR A 50 7.08 -8.99 -19.75
C THR A 50 7.01 -7.52 -19.34
N TYR A 51 7.15 -6.62 -20.32
CA TYR A 51 6.93 -5.20 -20.12
C TYR A 51 5.48 -4.91 -19.72
N ILE A 52 4.52 -5.55 -20.39
CA ILE A 52 3.09 -5.37 -20.10
C ILE A 52 2.73 -5.85 -18.71
N ASP A 53 3.27 -6.98 -18.25
CA ASP A 53 3.06 -7.44 -16.87
C ASP A 53 3.55 -6.40 -15.85
N SER A 54 4.67 -5.74 -16.15
CA SER A 54 5.21 -4.70 -15.28
C SER A 54 4.34 -3.45 -15.26
N VAL A 55 3.79 -3.05 -16.41
CA VAL A 55 2.88 -1.89 -16.52
C VAL A 55 1.58 -2.16 -15.78
N ASN A 56 0.90 -3.26 -16.10
CA ASN A 56 -0.39 -3.61 -15.50
C ASN A 56 -0.25 -3.72 -13.98
N ARG A 57 0.74 -4.47 -13.50
CA ARG A 57 0.96 -4.62 -12.07
C ARG A 57 1.31 -3.31 -11.37
N ALA A 58 2.08 -2.42 -12.01
CA ALA A 58 2.37 -1.11 -11.44
C ALA A 58 1.10 -0.24 -11.33
N MET A 59 0.19 -0.34 -12.30
CA MET A 59 -1.09 0.36 -12.27
C MET A 59 -1.99 -0.19 -11.17
N ASP A 60 -2.16 -1.51 -11.09
CA ASP A 60 -3.00 -2.15 -10.07
C ASP A 60 -2.53 -1.79 -8.65
N ILE A 61 -1.21 -1.81 -8.41
CA ILE A 61 -0.63 -1.46 -7.12
C ILE A 61 -0.79 0.03 -6.81
N GLU A 62 -0.60 0.92 -7.80
CA GLU A 62 -0.83 2.37 -7.60
C GLU A 62 -2.30 2.66 -7.25
N GLU A 63 -3.23 2.02 -7.94
CA GLU A 63 -4.66 2.14 -7.67
C GLU A 63 -5.00 1.67 -6.25
N SER A 64 -4.58 0.47 -5.87
CA SER A 64 -4.80 -0.07 -4.52
C SER A 64 -4.18 0.80 -3.43
N LEU A 65 -2.99 1.37 -3.65
CA LEU A 65 -2.34 2.25 -2.68
C LEU A 65 -3.16 3.54 -2.46
N MET A 66 -3.75 4.08 -3.52
CA MET A 66 -4.57 5.28 -3.43
C MET A 66 -5.93 5.02 -2.78
N GLU A 67 -6.52 3.84 -2.98
CA GLU A 67 -7.73 3.42 -2.25
C GLU A 67 -7.47 3.29 -0.75
N VAL A 68 -6.32 2.72 -0.38
CA VAL A 68 -5.89 2.62 1.02
C VAL A 68 -5.68 4.02 1.60
N GLU A 69 -4.98 4.92 0.92
CA GLU A 69 -4.81 6.31 1.36
C GLU A 69 -6.14 7.07 1.49
N ALA A 70 -7.08 6.85 0.58
CA ALA A 70 -8.41 7.44 0.64
C ALA A 70 -9.22 6.90 1.83
N SER A 71 -9.08 5.61 2.15
CA SER A 71 -9.73 4.99 3.31
C SER A 71 -9.09 5.40 4.64
N ILE A 72 -7.80 5.77 4.66
CA ILE A 72 -7.09 6.15 5.88
C ILE A 72 -7.25 7.65 6.21
N GLN A 73 -7.75 8.48 5.29
CA GLN A 73 -8.14 9.84 5.65
C GLN A 73 -9.24 9.79 6.72
N PRO A 74 -8.98 10.25 7.96
CA PRO A 74 -10.05 10.40 8.92
C PRO A 74 -10.96 11.48 8.36
N THR A 75 -12.19 11.11 8.02
CA THR A 75 -13.31 12.04 7.99
C THR A 75 -13.33 12.73 9.36
N THR A 76 -12.70 13.90 9.41
CA THR A 76 -12.69 14.78 10.56
C THR A 76 -14.12 15.26 10.71
N GLY A 77 -14.90 14.56 11.54
CA GLY A 77 -16.32 14.90 11.68
C GLY A 77 -17.22 13.93 12.44
N HIS A 78 -16.76 12.76 12.91
CA HIS A 78 -17.57 11.96 13.84
C HIS A 78 -16.89 11.83 15.19
N THR A 79 -17.34 12.71 16.08
CA THR A 79 -17.27 12.65 17.53
C THR A 79 -17.25 11.21 18.02
N TYR A 80 -16.06 10.73 18.36
CA TYR A 80 -15.90 9.61 19.27
C TYR A 80 -16.37 10.13 20.64
N HIS A 81 -17.58 9.75 21.04
CA HIS A 81 -18.00 9.91 22.42
C HIS A 81 -17.28 8.82 23.23
N PRO A 82 -16.34 9.16 24.13
CA PRO A 82 -15.83 8.17 25.06
C PRO A 82 -16.98 7.79 25.98
N VAL A 83 -17.21 6.49 26.14
CA VAL A 83 -18.09 5.94 27.18
C VAL A 83 -17.55 6.45 28.51
N GLN A 84 -18.33 7.33 29.15
CA GLN A 84 -18.02 7.92 30.44
C GLN A 84 -18.06 6.81 31.50
N ASP A 85 -16.90 6.62 32.11
CA ASP A 85 -16.71 6.44 33.55
C ASP A 85 -17.97 6.14 34.37
N ALA A 86 -18.12 4.88 34.76
CA ALA A 86 -18.86 4.50 35.96
C ALA A 86 -17.87 3.84 36.92
N SER A 87 -16.99 4.65 37.47
CA SER A 87 -16.21 4.39 38.69
C SER A 87 -17.17 4.15 39.87
N HIS A 88 -17.73 2.95 39.97
CA HIS A 88 -18.40 2.51 41.19
C HIS A 88 -17.38 1.77 42.06
N SER A 89 -16.75 2.57 42.92
CA SER A 89 -16.09 2.12 44.14
C SER A 89 -17.02 1.16 44.90
N PHE A 90 -16.62 -0.09 45.03
CA PHE A 90 -17.17 -0.96 46.07
C PHE A 90 -16.02 -1.50 46.91
N TYR A 91 -15.92 -0.84 48.06
CA TYR A 91 -15.23 -1.18 49.29
C TYR A 91 -15.03 -2.69 49.51
N SER A 92 -13.80 -3.05 49.89
CA SER A 92 -13.53 -4.24 50.71
C SER A 92 -14.07 -4.06 52.13
N PRO A 93 -14.44 -5.16 52.81
CA PRO A 93 -14.10 -5.32 54.21
C PRO A 93 -13.29 -6.61 54.44
N GLN A 94 -12.35 -6.47 55.37
CA GLN A 94 -11.39 -7.46 55.82
C GLN A 94 -12.05 -8.58 56.66
N GLY A 95 -11.48 -9.78 56.58
CA GLY A 95 -11.13 -10.54 57.78
C GLY A 95 -11.92 -11.80 58.15
N LEU A 96 -11.15 -12.79 58.60
CA LEU A 96 -11.47 -13.94 59.49
C LEU A 96 -11.93 -15.29 58.87
N GLN A 97 -10.92 -16.15 58.74
CA GLN A 97 -10.72 -17.42 59.48
C GLN A 97 -11.62 -18.66 59.29
N HIS A 98 -10.90 -19.79 59.12
CA HIS A 98 -11.22 -21.19 59.48
C HIS A 98 -12.31 -21.90 58.65
N GLN A 99 -12.37 -23.21 58.43
CA GLN A 99 -11.55 -24.43 58.62
C GLN A 99 -12.49 -25.61 58.24
N GLN A 100 -11.95 -26.75 57.76
CA GLN A 100 -12.60 -28.07 57.57
C GLN A 100 -13.59 -28.18 56.40
N GLN A 101 -13.67 -29.28 55.64
CA GLN A 101 -13.19 -30.65 55.80
C GLN A 101 -13.02 -31.29 54.40
#